data_AF-A0A955IYU3-F1
#
_entry.id   AF-A0A955IYU3-F1
#
_cell.length_a   1.000
_cell.length_b   1.000
_cell.length_c   1.000
_cell.angle_alpha   90.00
_cell.angle_beta   90.00
_cell.angle_gamma   90.00
#
_symmetry.space_group_name_H-M   'P 1'
#
loop_
_entity.id
_entity.type
_entity.pdbx_description
1 polymer ?
#
loop_
_entity_poly.entity_id
_entity_poly.type
_entity_poly.pdbx_seq_one_letter_code
_entity_poly.pdbx_strand_id
1 'polypeptide(L)'
;MNEHRNDQQHEGCGCDDPPRRERFCVNTEGTEHSWEHSRITTEEIARLGGWDPAQGVIEVYADNTERTLAPGEIVHLRPGHAFCRRVRWKRGLTRTDRISAEVELLRRSYPDLEYCEDWVRLPRLPLPEGWTPNPLDVAFQISDAFPGAPPYGIFVPAGLRYNGAMPKNYSEPAGSQPPFDGAWGVFSWSVAKGADWRPSASVELGVNLLQWVRGFTQRFLEGA
;
A
#
# COMPACT_ATOMS: atom_id res chain seq x y z
N MET A 1 -20.53 -45.04 -15.22
CA MET A 1 -21.53 -44.05 -14.78
C MET A 1 -21.70 -44.21 -13.29
N ASN A 2 -21.04 -43.36 -12.50
CA ASN A 2 -21.62 -42.70 -11.33
C ASN A 2 -20.57 -41.78 -10.71
N GLU A 3 -20.93 -40.51 -10.72
CA GLU A 3 -20.17 -39.35 -10.28
C GLU A 3 -20.13 -39.30 -8.75
N HIS A 4 -18.91 -39.17 -8.19
CA HIS A 4 -18.75 -38.69 -6.83
C HIS A 4 -18.70 -37.16 -6.85
N ARG A 5 -19.83 -36.52 -6.51
CA ARG A 5 -19.89 -35.10 -6.14
C ARG A 5 -19.31 -34.92 -4.74
N ASN A 6 -18.27 -34.09 -4.68
CA ASN A 6 -17.60 -33.64 -3.48
C ASN A 6 -18.29 -32.35 -3.01
N ASP A 7 -19.25 -32.46 -2.09
CA ASP A 7 -19.89 -31.30 -1.44
C ASP A 7 -19.05 -30.89 -0.22
N GLN A 8 -18.12 -29.95 -0.41
CA GLN A 8 -17.55 -29.19 0.69
C GLN A 8 -18.59 -28.20 1.18
N GLN A 9 -19.27 -28.56 2.27
CA GLN A 9 -20.15 -27.66 3.01
C GLN A 9 -19.31 -26.53 3.62
N HIS A 10 -19.50 -25.34 3.06
CA HIS A 10 -19.07 -24.07 3.63
C HIS A 10 -19.89 -23.81 4.91
N GLU A 11 -19.36 -24.18 6.07
CA GLU A 11 -19.88 -23.74 7.37
C GLU A 11 -19.43 -22.29 7.61
N GLY A 12 -20.19 -21.34 7.08
CA GLY A 12 -20.09 -19.93 7.48
C GLY A 12 -20.60 -19.78 8.92
N CYS A 13 -19.79 -19.20 9.80
CA CYS A 13 -20.23 -18.88 11.15
C CYS A 13 -21.19 -17.68 11.12
N GLY A 14 -22.43 -17.89 11.55
CA GLY A 14 -23.49 -16.88 11.66
C GLY A 14 -23.23 -15.87 12.78
N CYS A 15 -22.29 -14.96 12.56
CA CYS A 15 -22.03 -13.81 13.43
C CYS A 15 -22.99 -12.63 13.18
N ASP A 16 -23.90 -12.73 12.20
CA ASP A 16 -24.84 -11.68 11.82
C ASP A 16 -26.27 -11.86 12.37
N ASP A 17 -26.52 -12.84 13.26
CA ASP A 17 -27.87 -13.11 13.81
C ASP A 17 -28.03 -12.64 15.28
N PRO A 18 -29.11 -11.90 15.64
CA PRO A 18 -29.40 -11.52 17.03
C PRO A 18 -30.34 -12.52 17.74
N PRO A 19 -30.50 -12.47 19.07
CA PRO A 19 -29.53 -12.23 20.14
C PRO A 19 -29.35 -13.53 20.96
N ARG A 20 -28.18 -14.17 20.91
CA ARG A 20 -27.97 -15.47 21.61
C ARG A 20 -26.60 -15.56 22.29
N ARG A 21 -26.64 -15.30 23.61
CA ARG A 21 -25.59 -15.52 24.63
C ARG A 21 -24.28 -14.80 24.31
N GLU A 22 -23.66 -14.19 25.33
CA GLU A 22 -22.35 -13.53 25.21
C GLU A 22 -21.28 -14.59 24.87
N ARG A 23 -21.20 -14.98 23.59
CA ARG A 23 -20.20 -15.90 23.07
C ARG A 23 -18.98 -15.08 22.68
N PHE A 24 -17.86 -15.38 23.31
CA PHE A 24 -16.58 -14.81 22.95
C PHE A 24 -15.93 -15.71 21.91
N CYS A 25 -15.14 -15.12 21.04
CA CYS A 25 -14.27 -15.87 20.16
C CYS A 25 -12.87 -15.32 20.33
N VAL A 26 -11.88 -16.21 20.29
CA VAL A 26 -10.46 -15.86 20.29
C VAL A 26 -9.93 -16.36 18.96
N ASN A 27 -9.49 -15.44 18.11
CA ASN A 27 -8.73 -15.82 16.93
C ASN A 27 -7.27 -16.09 17.35
N THR A 28 -6.57 -17.03 16.74
CA THR A 28 -5.12 -17.19 16.84
C THR A 28 -4.59 -17.50 15.44
N GLU A 29 -3.74 -16.62 14.87
CA GLU A 29 -3.15 -16.82 13.53
C GLU A 29 -4.14 -17.22 12.42
N GLY A 30 -5.38 -16.73 12.48
CA GLY A 30 -6.43 -17.00 11.49
C GLY A 30 -7.37 -18.16 11.84
N THR A 31 -7.12 -18.90 12.92
CA THR A 31 -8.00 -19.94 13.47
C THR A 31 -8.92 -19.34 14.53
N GLU A 32 -10.22 -19.54 14.42
CA GLU A 32 -11.20 -19.04 15.41
C GLU A 32 -11.55 -20.11 16.43
N HIS A 33 -11.39 -19.79 17.71
CA HIS A 33 -11.73 -20.63 18.85
C HIS A 33 -12.93 -20.02 19.58
N SER A 34 -13.98 -20.82 19.80
CA SER A 34 -15.07 -20.41 20.68
C SER A 34 -14.57 -20.35 22.11
N TRP A 35 -14.95 -19.29 22.83
CA TRP A 35 -14.55 -19.07 24.22
C TRP A 35 -15.75 -18.61 25.06
N GLU A 36 -15.88 -19.15 26.26
CA GLU A 36 -17.09 -18.99 27.07
C GLU A 36 -17.00 -17.85 28.09
N HIS A 37 -15.84 -17.22 28.24
CA HIS A 37 -15.59 -16.24 29.29
C HIS A 37 -15.15 -14.89 28.74
N SER A 38 -15.50 -13.79 29.40
CA SER A 38 -15.07 -12.43 29.01
C SER A 38 -13.60 -12.13 29.35
N ARG A 39 -12.83 -13.14 29.74
CA ARG A 39 -11.44 -13.04 30.15
C ARG A 39 -10.66 -14.24 29.65
N ILE A 40 -9.41 -14.02 29.26
CA ILE A 40 -8.47 -15.07 28.88
C ILE A 40 -7.05 -14.65 29.30
N THR A 41 -6.24 -15.60 29.74
CA THR A 41 -4.83 -15.37 30.10
C THR A 41 -3.90 -15.52 28.90
N THR A 42 -2.72 -14.93 29.00
CA THR A 42 -1.64 -15.09 28.01
C THR A 42 -1.32 -16.56 27.73
N GLU A 43 -1.27 -17.41 28.75
CA GLU A 43 -0.98 -18.85 28.63
C GLU A 43 -2.14 -19.64 27.99
N GLU A 44 -3.38 -19.20 28.17
CA GLU A 44 -4.53 -19.78 27.49
C GLU A 44 -4.55 -19.38 26.00
N ILE A 45 -4.21 -18.12 25.69
CA ILE A 45 -4.05 -17.67 24.30
C ILE A 45 -2.96 -18.48 23.60
N ALA A 46 -1.78 -18.63 24.22
CA ALA A 46 -0.68 -19.42 23.66
C ALA A 46 -1.07 -20.87 23.41
N ARG A 47 -1.78 -21.50 24.36
CA ARG A 47 -2.29 -22.87 24.21
C ARG A 47 -3.32 -23.01 23.09
N LEU A 48 -4.19 -22.02 22.88
CA LEU A 48 -5.14 -22.01 21.76
C LEU A 48 -4.42 -21.92 20.41
N GLY A 49 -3.37 -21.10 20.32
CA GLY A 49 -2.55 -20.95 19.11
C GLY A 49 -1.55 -22.09 18.87
N GLY A 50 -1.38 -23.01 19.83
CA GLY A 50 -0.39 -24.08 19.75
C GLY A 50 1.05 -23.59 19.91
N TRP A 51 1.26 -22.42 20.53
CA TRP A 51 2.57 -21.83 20.78
C TRP A 51 3.12 -22.22 22.15
N ASP A 52 4.45 -22.17 22.30
CA ASP A 52 5.07 -22.28 23.62
C ASP A 52 4.84 -20.95 24.38
N PRO A 53 4.21 -20.96 25.57
CA PRO A 53 3.99 -19.76 26.36
C PRO A 53 5.26 -18.95 26.66
N ALA A 54 6.44 -19.57 26.62
CA ALA A 54 7.72 -18.88 26.80
C ALA A 54 8.10 -17.96 25.62
N GLN A 55 7.50 -18.13 24.44
CA GLN A 55 7.76 -17.29 23.26
C GLN A 55 7.08 -15.91 23.33
N GLY A 56 6.15 -15.73 24.28
CA GLY A 56 5.37 -14.52 24.40
C GLY A 56 4.22 -14.46 23.40
N VAL A 57 3.26 -13.58 23.68
CA VAL A 57 2.02 -13.42 22.91
C VAL A 57 1.86 -11.94 22.57
N ILE A 58 1.58 -11.61 21.30
CA ILE A 58 1.43 -10.23 20.83
C ILE A 58 -0.03 -9.94 20.49
N GLU A 59 -0.66 -9.05 21.24
CA GLU A 59 -1.99 -8.52 20.92
C GLU A 59 -1.86 -7.52 19.77
N VAL A 60 -2.61 -7.77 18.70
CA VAL A 60 -2.68 -6.89 17.54
C VAL A 60 -4.07 -6.25 17.51
N TYR A 61 -4.13 -4.93 17.66
CA TYR A 61 -5.37 -4.17 17.66
C TYR A 61 -5.90 -3.94 16.23
N ALA A 62 -7.15 -3.45 16.13
CA ALA A 62 -7.83 -3.24 14.85
C ALA A 62 -7.17 -2.19 13.94
N ASP A 63 -6.37 -1.30 14.50
CA ASP A 63 -5.57 -0.28 13.81
C ASP A 63 -4.14 -0.77 13.45
N ASN A 64 -3.88 -2.07 13.63
CA ASN A 64 -2.57 -2.72 13.49
C ASN A 64 -1.50 -2.22 14.47
N THR A 65 -1.89 -1.58 15.58
CA THR A 65 -0.94 -1.38 16.68
C THR A 65 -0.73 -2.70 17.42
N GLU A 66 0.51 -2.94 17.85
CA GLU A 66 0.93 -4.18 18.49
C GLU A 66 1.32 -3.93 19.94
N ARG A 67 0.97 -4.89 20.81
CA ARG A 67 1.36 -4.89 22.21
C ARG A 67 1.74 -6.31 22.65
N THR A 68 2.95 -6.48 23.16
CA THR A 68 3.36 -7.73 23.79
C THR A 68 2.68 -7.88 25.16
N LEU A 69 2.05 -9.02 25.40
CA LEU A 69 1.44 -9.37 26.68
C LEU A 69 2.49 -9.93 27.65
N ALA A 70 2.39 -9.56 28.92
CA ALA A 70 3.24 -10.13 29.95
C ALA A 70 2.77 -11.56 30.34
N PRO A 71 3.67 -12.45 30.79
CA PRO A 71 3.28 -13.74 31.37
C PRO A 71 2.26 -13.56 32.50
N GLY A 72 1.20 -14.36 32.51
CA GLY A 72 0.08 -14.28 33.45
C GLY A 72 -0.86 -13.09 33.26
N GLU A 73 -0.66 -12.25 32.24
CA GLU A 73 -1.55 -11.11 31.98
C GLU A 73 -2.95 -11.59 31.56
N ILE A 74 -3.98 -10.93 32.10
CA ILE A 74 -5.39 -11.21 31.81
C ILE A 74 -5.90 -10.20 30.78
N VAL A 75 -6.34 -10.70 29.63
CA VAL A 75 -7.00 -9.92 28.58
C VAL A 75 -8.51 -10.00 28.76
N HIS A 76 -9.18 -8.84 28.69
CA HIS A 76 -10.64 -8.75 28.73
C HIS A 76 -11.23 -8.80 27.32
N LEU A 77 -11.93 -9.89 27.02
CA LEU A 77 -12.52 -10.14 25.71
C LEU A 77 -13.87 -9.42 25.57
N ARG A 78 -14.05 -8.77 24.43
CA ARG A 78 -15.36 -8.32 23.93
C ARG A 78 -15.98 -9.39 23.00
N PRO A 79 -17.31 -9.43 22.78
CA PRO A 79 -17.86 -10.26 21.73
C PRO A 79 -17.19 -9.93 20.39
N GLY A 80 -16.57 -10.92 19.74
CA GLY A 80 -15.76 -10.69 18.53
C GLY A 80 -14.29 -10.28 18.75
N HIS A 81 -13.72 -10.43 19.95
CA HIS A 81 -12.33 -10.04 20.26
C HIS A 81 -11.31 -10.93 19.53
N ALA A 82 -10.88 -10.48 18.35
CA ALA A 82 -9.88 -11.18 17.56
C ALA A 82 -8.46 -10.92 18.11
N PHE A 83 -7.75 -11.99 18.45
CA PHE A 83 -6.28 -11.98 18.57
C PHE A 83 -5.73 -12.38 17.20
N CYS A 84 -4.98 -11.50 16.55
CA CYS A 84 -4.79 -11.54 15.10
C CYS A 84 -6.13 -11.42 14.37
N ARG A 85 -6.47 -10.22 13.90
CA ARG A 85 -7.45 -10.13 12.81
C ARG A 85 -6.86 -10.94 11.67
N ARG A 86 -7.42 -12.13 11.44
CA ARG A 86 -7.25 -12.94 10.22
C ARG A 86 -7.07 -11.96 9.09
N VAL A 87 -5.86 -11.89 8.53
CA VAL A 87 -5.61 -11.10 7.32
C VAL A 87 -6.67 -11.58 6.35
N ARG A 88 -7.69 -10.75 6.12
CA ARG A 88 -8.73 -11.07 5.16
C ARG A 88 -8.03 -10.91 3.83
N TRP A 89 -7.47 -12.00 3.33
CA TRP A 89 -7.07 -12.09 1.95
C TRP A 89 -8.35 -11.97 1.13
N LYS A 90 -8.61 -10.78 0.58
CA LYS A 90 -9.31 -10.74 -0.70
C LYS A 90 -8.43 -11.55 -1.64
N ARG A 91 -8.91 -12.68 -2.15
CA ARG A 91 -8.36 -13.18 -3.41
C ARG A 91 -8.50 -12.04 -4.41
N GLY A 92 -7.37 -11.56 -4.95
CA GLY A 92 -7.34 -10.51 -5.97
C GLY A 92 -7.33 -9.07 -5.44
N LEU A 93 -6.32 -8.70 -4.66
CA LEU A 93 -5.70 -7.38 -4.82
C LEU A 93 -4.31 -7.64 -5.40
N THR A 94 -4.28 -7.98 -6.67
CA THR A 94 -3.07 -8.14 -7.47
C THR A 94 -2.29 -6.83 -7.49
N ARG A 95 -1.00 -6.87 -7.87
CA ARG A 95 -0.23 -5.65 -8.17
C ARG A 95 -1.03 -4.73 -9.11
N THR A 96 -1.71 -5.30 -10.10
CA THR A 96 -2.59 -4.59 -11.03
C THR A 96 -3.76 -3.89 -10.33
N ASP A 97 -4.42 -4.54 -9.37
CA ASP A 97 -5.52 -3.91 -8.62
C ASP A 97 -5.01 -2.77 -7.73
N ARG A 98 -3.83 -2.95 -7.12
CA ARG A 98 -3.17 -1.88 -6.34
C ARG A 98 -2.83 -0.69 -7.24
N ILE A 99 -2.20 -0.93 -8.39
CA ILE A 99 -1.84 0.14 -9.33
C ILE A 99 -3.09 0.85 -9.87
N SER A 100 -4.14 0.09 -10.20
CA SER A 100 -5.41 0.66 -10.67
C SER A 100 -6.00 1.65 -9.65
N ALA A 101 -5.98 1.29 -8.37
CA ALA A 101 -6.45 2.16 -7.30
C ALA A 101 -5.55 3.39 -7.07
N GLU A 102 -4.23 3.24 -7.24
CA GLU A 102 -3.26 4.34 -7.16
C GLU A 102 -3.43 5.34 -8.31
N VAL A 103 -3.61 4.84 -9.54
CA VAL A 103 -3.89 5.65 -10.72
C VAL A 103 -5.23 6.36 -10.58
N GLU A 104 -6.25 5.68 -10.06
CA GLU A 104 -7.55 6.31 -9.81
C GLU A 104 -7.46 7.42 -8.76
N LEU A 105 -6.65 7.22 -7.71
CA LEU A 105 -6.37 8.28 -6.74
C LEU A 105 -5.65 9.47 -7.39
N LEU A 106 -4.68 9.22 -8.27
CA LEU A 106 -3.99 10.26 -9.04
C LEU A 106 -4.96 11.04 -9.94
N ARG A 107 -5.88 10.37 -10.63
CA ARG A 107 -6.89 11.01 -11.52
C ARG A 107 -7.75 12.04 -10.82
N ARG A 108 -7.99 11.89 -9.52
CA ARG A 108 -8.71 12.91 -8.73
C ARG A 108 -8.00 14.26 -8.71
N SER A 109 -6.67 14.28 -8.80
CA SER A 109 -5.85 15.50 -8.85
C SER A 109 -5.35 15.85 -10.26
N TYR A 110 -5.22 14.84 -11.13
CA TYR A 110 -4.73 14.97 -12.51
C TYR A 110 -5.70 14.26 -13.47
N PRO A 111 -6.84 14.88 -13.81
CA PRO A 111 -7.90 14.22 -14.60
C PRO A 111 -7.45 13.76 -15.99
N ASP A 112 -6.51 14.50 -16.58
CA ASP A 112 -5.99 14.24 -17.93
C ASP A 112 -4.83 13.23 -17.95
N LEU A 113 -4.51 12.56 -16.84
CA LEU A 113 -3.37 11.65 -16.79
C LEU A 113 -3.53 10.44 -17.72
N GLU A 114 -2.43 10.05 -18.35
CA GLU A 114 -2.35 8.86 -19.19
C GLU A 114 -1.63 7.74 -18.43
N TYR A 115 -2.16 6.52 -18.52
CA TYR A 115 -1.58 5.34 -17.89
C TYR A 115 -1.56 4.17 -18.87
N CYS A 116 -0.38 3.63 -19.16
CA CYS A 116 -0.17 2.46 -20.02
C CYS A 116 1.13 1.74 -19.64
N GLU A 117 1.16 0.41 -19.71
CA GLU A 117 2.40 -0.39 -19.52
C GLU A 117 3.21 -0.03 -18.25
N ASP A 118 2.53 0.21 -17.12
CA ASP A 118 3.10 0.69 -15.86
C ASP A 118 3.74 2.10 -15.92
N TRP A 119 3.60 2.81 -17.02
CA TRP A 119 3.97 4.22 -17.17
C TRP A 119 2.80 5.13 -16.88
N VAL A 120 3.08 6.20 -16.14
CA VAL A 120 2.16 7.29 -15.87
C VAL A 120 2.70 8.55 -16.55
N ARG A 121 1.87 9.26 -17.30
CA ARG A 121 2.15 10.59 -17.85
C ARG A 121 1.14 11.60 -17.32
N LEU A 122 1.68 12.70 -16.78
CA LEU A 122 0.95 13.88 -16.36
C LEU A 122 1.14 14.95 -17.45
N PRO A 123 0.14 15.18 -18.32
CA PRO A 123 0.28 16.19 -19.35
C PRO A 123 0.23 17.60 -18.76
N ARG A 124 0.97 18.52 -19.39
CA ARG A 124 0.90 19.96 -19.11
C ARG A 124 1.04 20.34 -17.62
N LEU A 125 1.93 19.66 -16.90
CA LEU A 125 2.27 20.03 -15.53
C LEU A 125 2.88 21.45 -15.52
N PRO A 126 2.27 22.41 -14.79
CA PRO A 126 2.84 23.74 -14.67
C PRO A 126 4.10 23.68 -13.83
N LEU A 127 5.17 24.28 -14.33
CA LEU A 127 6.40 24.45 -13.59
C LEU A 127 6.54 25.89 -13.06
N PRO A 128 7.42 26.10 -12.06
CA PRO A 128 7.81 27.43 -11.63
C PRO A 128 8.50 28.24 -12.73
N GLU A 129 8.63 29.54 -12.51
CA GLU A 129 9.37 30.42 -13.41
C GLU A 129 10.83 29.97 -13.58
N GLY A 130 11.37 30.21 -14.78
CA GLY A 130 12.74 29.81 -15.16
C GLY A 130 12.82 28.47 -15.89
N TRP A 131 11.81 27.61 -15.79
CA TRP A 131 11.76 26.36 -16.54
C TRP A 131 11.22 26.54 -17.96
N THR A 132 11.81 25.88 -18.94
CA THR A 132 11.35 25.88 -20.35
C THR A 132 11.57 24.51 -20.99
N PRO A 133 10.56 23.93 -21.67
CA PRO A 133 9.19 24.44 -21.85
C PRO A 133 8.37 24.41 -20.56
N ASN A 134 7.34 25.27 -20.48
CA ASN A 134 6.38 25.33 -19.37
C ASN A 134 5.01 25.78 -19.93
N PRO A 135 3.91 25.01 -19.77
CA PRO A 135 3.84 23.73 -19.06
C PRO A 135 4.55 22.59 -19.79
N LEU A 136 4.76 21.50 -19.09
CA LEU A 136 5.61 20.39 -19.51
C LEU A 136 4.92 19.06 -19.20
N ASP A 137 5.12 18.05 -20.04
CA ASP A 137 4.67 16.70 -19.74
C ASP A 137 5.66 15.97 -18.83
N VAL A 138 5.16 15.32 -17.79
CA VAL A 138 6.03 14.56 -16.87
C VAL A 138 5.60 13.11 -16.85
N ALA A 139 6.54 12.19 -17.02
CA ALA A 139 6.29 10.75 -16.95
C ALA A 139 7.12 10.07 -15.86
N PHE A 140 6.63 8.96 -15.33
CA PHE A 140 7.39 8.06 -14.46
C PHE A 140 6.90 6.62 -14.61
N GLN A 141 7.79 5.67 -14.35
CA GLN A 141 7.49 4.25 -14.41
C GLN A 141 7.23 3.68 -13.02
N ILE A 142 6.15 2.93 -12.86
CA ILE A 142 5.86 2.17 -11.66
C ILE A 142 6.73 0.92 -11.66
N SER A 143 7.52 0.71 -10.59
CA SER A 143 8.46 -0.41 -10.52
C SER A 143 7.76 -1.77 -10.41
N ASP A 144 8.40 -2.84 -10.86
CA ASP A 144 7.88 -4.21 -10.70
C ASP A 144 7.71 -4.59 -9.21
N ALA A 145 8.57 -4.03 -8.35
CA ALA A 145 8.53 -4.23 -6.91
C ALA A 145 7.46 -3.37 -6.19
N PHE A 146 6.68 -2.57 -6.92
CA PHE A 146 5.60 -1.77 -6.35
C PHE A 146 4.50 -2.67 -5.73
N PRO A 147 3.94 -2.32 -4.54
CA PRO A 147 4.16 -1.08 -3.78
C PRO A 147 5.41 -1.08 -2.89
N GLY A 148 6.12 -2.20 -2.74
CA GLY A 148 7.28 -2.32 -1.85
C GLY A 148 8.43 -1.35 -2.15
N ALA A 149 8.62 -0.99 -3.43
CA ALA A 149 9.54 0.06 -3.84
C ALA A 149 8.81 1.22 -4.55
N PRO A 150 9.19 2.49 -4.29
CA PRO A 150 8.66 3.61 -5.05
C PRO A 150 9.12 3.55 -6.52
N PRO A 151 8.52 4.37 -7.40
CA PRO A 151 9.13 4.70 -8.68
C PRO A 151 10.54 5.28 -8.51
N TYR A 152 11.29 5.30 -9.61
CA TYR A 152 12.59 5.96 -9.67
C TYR A 152 12.69 6.78 -10.95
N GLY A 153 13.23 7.98 -10.81
CA GLY A 153 13.42 8.93 -11.88
C GLY A 153 12.14 9.63 -12.32
N ILE A 154 12.33 10.77 -12.98
CA ILE A 154 11.26 11.59 -13.55
C ILE A 154 11.64 11.87 -14.99
N PHE A 155 10.77 11.51 -15.92
CA PHE A 155 10.98 11.67 -17.35
C PHE A 155 10.27 12.91 -17.83
N VAL A 156 10.93 13.68 -18.68
CA VAL A 156 10.44 14.93 -19.27
C VAL A 156 10.87 14.98 -20.73
N PRO A 157 10.14 15.65 -21.64
CA PRO A 157 10.59 15.91 -22.99
C PRO A 157 12.01 16.47 -23.03
N ALA A 158 12.78 16.04 -24.02
CA ALA A 158 14.11 16.55 -24.30
C ALA A 158 14.07 18.06 -24.58
N GLY A 159 15.16 18.75 -24.28
CA GLY A 159 15.32 20.19 -24.41
C GLY A 159 14.93 20.97 -23.16
N LEU A 160 14.70 20.31 -22.02
CA LEU A 160 14.38 21.00 -20.77
C LEU A 160 15.54 21.90 -20.34
N ARG A 161 15.24 23.16 -20.01
CA ARG A 161 16.19 24.15 -19.50
C ARG A 161 15.65 24.82 -18.24
N TYR A 162 16.55 25.18 -17.34
CA TYR A 162 16.28 26.06 -16.22
C TYR A 162 17.17 27.29 -16.36
N ASN A 163 16.57 28.49 -16.48
CA ASN A 163 17.26 29.75 -16.76
C ASN A 163 18.22 29.66 -17.96
N GLY A 164 17.80 28.96 -19.02
CA GLY A 164 18.59 28.76 -20.25
C GLY A 164 19.68 27.69 -20.16
N ALA A 165 19.96 27.14 -18.98
CA ALA A 165 20.97 26.10 -18.78
C ALA A 165 20.35 24.70 -18.62
N MET A 166 21.14 23.66 -18.93
CA MET A 166 20.75 22.28 -18.66
C MET A 166 20.87 21.99 -17.15
N PRO A 167 19.84 21.41 -16.50
CA PRO A 167 19.90 21.07 -15.08
C PRO A 167 20.99 20.03 -14.77
N LYS A 168 21.62 20.10 -13.59
CA LYS A 168 22.78 19.25 -13.23
C LYS A 168 22.46 17.75 -13.10
N ASN A 169 21.25 17.40 -12.66
CA ASN A 169 20.83 16.01 -12.46
C ASN A 169 19.92 15.49 -13.58
N TYR A 170 19.99 16.14 -14.75
CA TYR A 170 19.23 15.82 -15.94
C TYR A 170 20.13 15.19 -16.99
N SER A 171 19.63 14.18 -17.68
CA SER A 171 20.32 13.55 -18.81
C SER A 171 19.35 13.37 -19.96
N GLU A 172 19.80 13.73 -21.17
CA GLU A 172 19.07 13.53 -22.42
C GLU A 172 20.02 12.94 -23.47
N PRO A 173 19.60 11.89 -24.21
CA PRO A 173 18.36 11.13 -24.05
C PRO A 173 18.36 10.26 -22.78
N ALA A 174 17.18 9.94 -22.28
CA ALA A 174 17.01 8.97 -21.20
C ALA A 174 17.36 7.55 -21.69
N GLY A 175 17.99 6.74 -20.82
CA GLY A 175 18.40 5.38 -21.15
C GLY A 175 17.23 4.42 -21.42
N SER A 176 16.13 4.60 -20.69
CA SER A 176 14.82 4.02 -21.01
C SER A 176 13.91 5.13 -21.55
N GLN A 177 13.11 4.83 -22.58
CA GLN A 177 12.13 5.77 -23.12
C GLN A 177 10.74 5.35 -22.66
N PRO A 178 9.90 6.29 -22.19
CA PRO A 178 8.51 5.99 -21.92
C PRO A 178 7.76 5.71 -23.25
N PRO A 179 6.64 4.97 -23.21
CA PRO A 179 5.83 4.64 -24.39
C PRO A 179 4.93 5.81 -24.83
N PHE A 180 5.46 7.04 -24.79
CA PHE A 180 4.78 8.26 -25.22
C PHE A 180 5.60 8.96 -26.30
N ASP A 181 4.92 9.56 -27.27
CA ASP A 181 5.57 10.22 -28.41
C ASP A 181 6.60 11.27 -27.99
N GLY A 182 7.68 11.36 -28.77
CA GLY A 182 8.75 12.35 -28.59
C GLY A 182 10.03 11.79 -27.99
N ALA A 183 11.04 12.64 -27.88
CA ALA A 183 12.30 12.31 -27.22
C ALA A 183 12.23 12.72 -25.74
N TRP A 184 12.67 11.84 -24.85
CA TRP A 184 12.63 12.07 -23.41
C TRP A 184 14.02 12.13 -22.81
N GLY A 185 14.20 13.04 -21.85
CA GLY A 185 15.29 13.04 -20.88
C GLY A 185 14.79 12.62 -19.49
N VAL A 186 15.71 12.39 -18.57
CA VAL A 186 15.41 11.87 -17.23
C VAL A 186 16.16 12.64 -16.15
N PHE A 187 15.47 12.92 -15.05
CA PHE A 187 16.09 13.27 -13.78
C PHE A 187 16.28 12.02 -12.94
N SER A 188 17.49 11.83 -12.41
CA SER A 188 17.71 10.84 -11.36
C SER A 188 17.11 11.35 -10.06
N TRP A 189 15.93 10.86 -9.70
CA TRP A 189 15.21 11.30 -8.52
C TRP A 189 14.56 10.12 -7.79
N SER A 190 14.58 10.19 -6.47
CA SER A 190 13.80 9.34 -5.59
C SER A 190 13.23 10.21 -4.48
N VAL A 191 12.20 9.72 -3.80
CA VAL A 191 11.86 10.22 -2.47
C VAL A 191 13.15 10.30 -1.63
N ALA A 192 13.34 11.42 -0.93
CA ALA A 192 14.57 11.70 -0.20
C ALA A 192 14.90 10.53 0.73
N LYS A 193 16.19 10.24 0.92
CA LYS A 193 16.64 9.18 1.84
C LYS A 193 16.14 9.53 3.26
N GLY A 194 15.17 8.78 3.78
CA GLY A 194 14.50 9.06 5.06
C GLY A 194 13.10 9.68 4.95
N ALA A 195 12.64 10.06 3.75
CA ALA A 195 11.23 10.22 3.48
C ALA A 195 10.61 8.81 3.46
N ASP A 196 9.85 8.49 4.49
CA ASP A 196 9.32 7.16 4.77
C ASP A 196 8.37 6.66 3.66
N TRP A 197 8.92 6.07 2.58
CA TRP A 197 8.12 5.27 1.65
C TRP A 197 7.57 4.06 2.40
N ARG A 198 6.34 4.23 2.89
CA ARG A 198 5.62 3.26 3.72
C ARG A 198 4.21 3.11 3.16
N PRO A 199 4.02 2.31 2.11
CA PRO A 199 2.70 2.06 1.56
C PRO A 199 1.86 1.34 2.61
N SER A 200 0.60 1.77 2.78
CA SER A 200 -0.37 1.08 3.61
C SER A 200 -1.27 0.18 2.75
N ALA A 201 -1.93 -0.81 3.37
CA ALA A 201 -2.95 -1.61 2.70
C ALA A 201 -4.08 -0.76 2.10
N SER A 202 -4.44 0.35 2.75
CA SER A 202 -5.31 1.39 2.18
C SER A 202 -4.49 2.40 1.39
N VAL A 203 -4.81 2.56 0.10
CA VAL A 203 -4.13 3.50 -0.82
C VAL A 203 -4.22 4.94 -0.30
N GLU A 204 -5.36 5.33 0.26
CA GLU A 204 -5.63 6.70 0.71
C GLU A 204 -4.93 7.08 2.03
N LEU A 205 -4.55 6.09 2.84
CA LEU A 205 -4.01 6.31 4.19
C LEU A 205 -2.48 6.17 4.29
N GLY A 206 -1.80 5.74 3.22
CA GLY A 206 -0.35 5.54 3.19
C GLY A 206 0.39 6.51 2.27
N VAL A 207 1.73 6.37 2.23
CA VAL A 207 2.54 7.00 1.19
C VAL A 207 2.30 6.25 -0.13
N ASN A 208 1.98 6.99 -1.18
CA ASN A 208 1.35 6.47 -2.40
C ASN A 208 1.83 7.28 -3.63
N LEU A 209 1.35 6.96 -4.84
CA LEU A 209 1.81 7.64 -6.06
C LEU A 209 1.44 9.14 -6.10
N LEU A 210 0.35 9.55 -5.44
CA LEU A 210 0.03 10.99 -5.33
C LEU A 210 1.08 11.74 -4.51
N GLN A 211 1.58 11.14 -3.43
CA GLN A 211 2.67 11.72 -2.65
C GLN A 211 3.99 11.70 -3.41
N TRP A 212 4.24 10.67 -4.22
CA TRP A 212 5.37 10.65 -5.15
C TRP A 212 5.34 11.86 -6.12
N VAL A 213 4.19 12.11 -6.75
CA VAL A 213 4.00 13.25 -7.67
C VAL A 213 4.21 14.59 -6.98
N ARG A 214 3.63 14.77 -5.79
CA ARG A 214 3.83 15.98 -4.99
C ARG A 214 5.30 16.18 -4.61
N GLY A 215 5.99 15.10 -4.26
CA GLY A 215 7.40 15.12 -3.89
C GLY A 215 8.29 15.63 -5.01
N PHE A 216 8.14 15.13 -6.24
CA PHE A 216 8.96 15.65 -7.32
C PHE A 216 8.52 17.04 -7.81
N THR A 217 7.24 17.36 -7.71
CA THR A 217 6.75 18.71 -8.06
C THR A 217 7.39 19.75 -7.15
N GLN A 218 7.55 19.42 -5.86
CA GLN A 218 8.31 20.23 -4.91
C GLN A 218 9.78 20.40 -5.32
N ARG A 219 10.41 19.39 -5.92
CA ARG A 219 11.78 19.50 -6.43
C ARG A 219 11.91 20.54 -7.54
N PHE A 220 10.92 20.66 -8.44
CA PHE A 220 10.92 21.73 -9.44
C PHE A 220 10.80 23.13 -8.82
N LEU A 221 10.10 23.25 -7.67
CA LEU A 221 9.99 24.50 -6.88
C LEU A 221 11.30 24.92 -6.22
N GLU A 222 12.15 23.96 -5.83
CA GLU A 222 13.46 24.23 -5.23
C GLU A 222 14.49 24.76 -6.25
N GLY A 223 14.22 24.64 -7.55
CA GLY A 223 15.16 24.97 -8.62
C GLY A 223 16.16 23.85 -8.95
N ALA A 224 16.79 23.96 -10.12
CA ALA A 224 17.74 22.97 -10.65
C ALA A 224 19.03 22.85 -9.84
#